data_AF-A0A2D5FLV7-F1
#
_entry.id   AF-A0A2D5FLV7-F1
#
_cell.length_a   1.000
_cell.length_b   1.000
_cell.length_c   1.000
_cell.angle_alpha   90.00
_cell.angle_beta   90.00
_cell.angle_gamma   90.00
#
_symmetry.space_group_name_H-M   'P 1'
#
loop_
_entity.id
_entity.type
_entity.pdbx_description
1 polymer ?
#
loop_
_entity_poly.entity_id
_entity_poly.type
_entity_poly.pdbx_seq_one_letter_code
_entity_poly.pdbx_strand_id
1 'polypeptide(L)'
;MKNIAKTTLLAFLLGTGALATADHHSDAEHDGNQVKHVGYSELGDPATVLEVKTEASRALGQGEVRVTVLAAPINPSDLLQIAGNYGVDPVLPARPGSEGVGRVIEVSPDVQALKVGQLVLLASGSTWAEELVAPAAGFLPLPDLGPIGADVIEQLAMSTVNPLTALLMLTSYTDVAEGQWIAQSAANSAVGGYVIQLAKQRGIKTVNIVRREGLAEDLMARGADVVLIDGPNLAADIAKATGNAPIVLALDPVGGDTYGRLADSLGYSGTLVTFGVLSGKPATLDTRRLIGNDIRLRGFWLYKWFQTATMQEKQAAFGEVIPLIANGTLKADIDSRFTIDEIKEAVSRSKEGGRNGKVLIVPKPL
;
A
#
# COMPACT_ATOMS: atom_id res chain seq x y z
N MET A 1 49.88 10.59 -30.63
CA MET A 1 50.33 9.25 -30.20
C MET A 1 49.06 8.52 -29.71
N LYS A 2 48.35 7.76 -30.56
CA LYS A 2 48.46 6.31 -30.81
C LYS A 2 48.38 5.51 -29.49
N ASN A 3 47.38 4.68 -29.17
CA ASN A 3 46.68 3.59 -29.88
C ASN A 3 45.22 3.49 -29.35
N ILE A 4 44.12 3.31 -30.08
CA ILE A 4 43.62 2.25 -30.99
C ILE A 4 43.73 0.82 -30.45
N ALA A 5 42.59 0.25 -30.08
CA ALA A 5 42.24 -1.15 -30.35
C ALA A 5 40.72 -1.29 -30.54
N LYS A 6 40.31 -1.45 -31.81
CA LYS A 6 39.04 -2.07 -32.23
C LYS A 6 39.24 -3.59 -32.19
N THR A 7 38.24 -4.40 -31.87
CA THR A 7 37.48 -5.32 -32.79
C THR A 7 37.22 -6.58 -31.92
N THR A 8 36.03 -7.16 -31.82
CA THR A 8 35.52 -8.15 -32.79
C THR A 8 34.03 -8.40 -32.61
N LEU A 9 33.33 -8.22 -33.71
CA LEU A 9 31.98 -8.68 -34.06
C LEU A 9 32.02 -10.21 -34.24
N LEU A 10 31.09 -10.95 -33.63
CA LEU A 10 30.83 -12.34 -34.02
C LEU A 10 29.37 -12.47 -34.47
N ALA A 11 29.21 -13.00 -35.68
CA ALA A 11 27.97 -13.09 -36.42
C ALA A 11 27.53 -14.55 -36.58
N PHE A 12 26.21 -14.72 -36.72
CA PHE A 12 25.45 -15.81 -37.35
C PHE A 12 25.64 -17.27 -36.92
N LEU A 13 24.51 -17.88 -36.55
CA LEU A 13 24.07 -19.15 -37.15
C LEU A 13 22.54 -19.09 -37.36
N LEU A 14 22.16 -18.84 -38.62
CA LEU A 14 20.85 -19.21 -39.17
C LEU A 14 20.88 -20.72 -39.43
N GLY A 15 19.98 -21.45 -38.79
CA GLY A 15 19.68 -22.84 -39.16
C GLY A 15 18.29 -22.89 -39.79
N THR A 16 18.24 -23.08 -41.10
CA THR A 16 17.06 -23.53 -41.83
C THR A 16 17.11 -25.05 -41.96
N GLY A 17 16.00 -25.72 -41.64
CA GLY A 17 15.78 -27.15 -41.86
C GLY A 17 14.29 -27.44 -41.72
N ALA A 18 13.71 -28.07 -42.74
CA ALA A 18 12.32 -27.93 -43.13
C ALA A 18 11.41 -29.11 -42.72
N LEU A 19 10.11 -28.76 -42.59
CA LEU A 19 8.89 -29.50 -42.96
C LEU A 19 8.60 -30.93 -42.45
N ALA A 20 7.45 -30.98 -41.75
CA ALA A 20 6.35 -31.95 -41.80
C ALA A 20 6.47 -33.27 -41.00
N THR A 21 5.60 -33.42 -39.99
CA THR A 21 4.34 -34.20 -40.13
C THR A 21 3.30 -33.67 -39.15
N ALA A 22 2.08 -33.52 -39.63
CA ALA A 22 0.90 -33.37 -38.80
C ALA A 22 0.64 -34.69 -38.06
N ASP A 23 0.28 -34.60 -36.79
CA ASP A 23 -0.60 -35.58 -36.17
C ASP A 23 -1.54 -34.87 -35.19
N HIS A 24 -2.81 -35.22 -35.34
CA HIS A 24 -3.96 -34.77 -34.58
C HIS A 24 -3.93 -35.26 -33.12
N HIS A 25 -4.77 -34.59 -32.32
CA HIS A 25 -5.19 -34.89 -30.94
C HIS A 25 -4.27 -34.30 -29.86
N SER A 26 -4.72 -33.43 -28.97
CA SER A 26 -6.07 -33.11 -28.52
C SER A 26 -6.24 -31.60 -28.36
N ASP A 27 -7.26 -31.03 -28.98
CA ASP A 27 -7.92 -29.86 -28.44
C ASP A 27 -8.44 -30.27 -27.05
N ALA A 28 -7.62 -30.02 -26.02
CA ALA A 28 -8.12 -29.98 -24.67
C ALA A 28 -9.09 -28.81 -24.66
N GLU A 29 -10.38 -29.13 -24.63
CA GLU A 29 -11.45 -28.20 -24.30
C GLU A 29 -10.96 -27.35 -23.13
N HIS A 30 -10.56 -26.11 -23.41
CA HIS A 30 -10.50 -25.07 -22.40
C HIS A 30 -11.96 -24.89 -22.02
N ASP A 31 -12.39 -25.61 -20.99
CA ASP A 31 -13.59 -25.30 -20.23
C ASP A 31 -13.29 -23.93 -19.63
N GLY A 32 -13.57 -22.89 -20.42
CA GLY A 32 -12.98 -21.57 -20.31
C GLY A 32 -13.52 -20.88 -19.09
N ASN A 33 -12.93 -21.21 -17.93
CA ASN A 33 -13.40 -20.77 -16.63
C ASN A 33 -13.53 -19.25 -16.69
N GLN A 34 -14.78 -18.79 -16.62
CA GLN A 34 -15.10 -17.38 -16.67
C GLN A 34 -14.62 -16.77 -15.35
N VAL A 35 -13.79 -15.74 -15.44
CA VAL A 35 -13.25 -15.02 -14.28
C VAL A 35 -13.79 -13.60 -14.26
N LYS A 36 -14.11 -13.12 -13.05
CA LYS A 36 -14.60 -11.77 -12.83
C LYS A 36 -13.48 -10.81 -12.44
N HIS A 37 -13.60 -9.58 -12.91
CA HIS A 37 -12.78 -8.46 -12.46
C HIS A 37 -13.58 -7.17 -12.49
N VAL A 38 -13.11 -6.18 -11.74
CA VAL A 38 -13.65 -4.82 -11.80
C VAL A 38 -12.92 -4.03 -12.88
N GLY A 39 -13.65 -3.22 -13.65
CA GLY A 39 -13.08 -2.29 -14.62
C GLY A 39 -13.84 -0.96 -14.66
N TYR A 40 -13.22 0.03 -15.30
CA TYR A 40 -13.84 1.33 -15.58
C TYR A 40 -13.28 1.90 -16.90
N SER A 41 -14.16 2.58 -17.64
CA SER A 41 -13.82 3.14 -18.96
C SER A 41 -13.80 4.68 -18.97
N GLU A 42 -14.17 5.30 -17.86
CA GLU A 42 -14.18 6.75 -17.64
C GLU A 42 -13.84 7.07 -16.18
N LEU A 43 -13.33 8.28 -15.95
CA LEU A 43 -13.06 8.78 -14.60
C LEU A 43 -14.36 9.30 -13.97
N GLY A 44 -14.55 9.09 -12.67
CA GLY A 44 -15.73 9.60 -11.98
C GLY A 44 -15.89 9.02 -10.58
N ASP A 45 -17.11 9.13 -10.03
CA ASP A 45 -17.41 8.51 -8.74
C ASP A 45 -17.27 6.97 -8.84
N PRO A 46 -16.37 6.32 -8.07
CA PRO A 46 -16.25 4.87 -8.01
C PRO A 46 -17.56 4.10 -7.92
N ALA A 47 -18.56 4.60 -7.18
CA ALA A 47 -19.85 3.90 -7.05
C ALA A 47 -20.66 3.88 -8.36
N THR A 48 -20.36 4.80 -9.28
CA THR A 48 -21.04 4.97 -10.55
C THR A 48 -20.29 4.34 -11.71
N VAL A 49 -18.97 4.57 -11.81
CA VAL A 49 -18.16 4.22 -13.00
C VAL A 49 -17.57 2.80 -12.98
N LEU A 50 -17.57 2.13 -11.82
CA LEU A 50 -17.06 0.77 -11.70
C LEU A 50 -18.08 -0.25 -12.19
N GLU A 51 -17.60 -1.18 -13.00
CA GLU A 51 -18.37 -2.28 -13.55
C GLU A 51 -17.69 -3.61 -13.27
N VAL A 52 -18.50 -4.63 -12.98
CA VAL A 52 -18.03 -6.02 -12.94
C VAL A 52 -18.04 -6.55 -14.36
N LYS A 53 -16.88 -7.06 -14.79
CA LYS A 53 -16.69 -7.67 -16.09
C LYS A 53 -16.34 -9.13 -15.91
N THR A 54 -16.89 -9.94 -16.80
CA THR A 54 -16.61 -11.38 -16.86
C THR A 54 -15.89 -11.67 -18.16
N GLU A 55 -14.77 -12.37 -18.10
CA GLU A 55 -13.99 -12.76 -19.27
C GLU A 55 -13.49 -14.20 -19.13
N ALA A 56 -13.17 -14.84 -20.26
CA ALA A 56 -12.50 -16.12 -20.24
C ALA A 56 -11.08 -15.95 -19.68
N SER A 57 -10.68 -16.85 -18.78
CA SER A 57 -9.29 -16.95 -18.34
C SER A 57 -8.37 -17.16 -19.55
N ARG A 58 -7.39 -16.27 -19.75
CA ARG A 58 -6.46 -16.33 -20.89
C ARG A 58 -5.32 -17.31 -20.63
N ALA A 59 -4.74 -17.91 -21.67
CA ALA A 59 -3.53 -18.73 -21.54
C ALA A 59 -2.32 -17.91 -21.04
N LEU A 60 -1.38 -18.60 -20.39
CA LEU A 60 -0.10 -18.00 -19.99
C LEU A 60 0.79 -17.73 -21.20
N GLY A 61 1.38 -16.55 -21.24
CA GLY A 61 2.56 -16.26 -22.04
C GLY A 61 3.85 -16.73 -21.38
N GLN A 62 4.95 -16.60 -22.12
CA GLN A 62 6.29 -16.87 -21.61
C GLN A 62 6.62 -15.97 -20.41
N GLY A 63 7.19 -16.54 -19.34
CA GLY A 63 7.56 -15.81 -18.13
C GLY A 63 6.40 -15.36 -17.25
N GLU A 64 5.16 -15.72 -17.60
CA GLU A 64 3.95 -15.36 -16.85
C GLU A 64 3.55 -16.39 -15.81
N VAL A 65 2.76 -15.93 -14.85
CA VAL A 65 2.21 -16.68 -13.74
C VAL A 65 0.74 -16.32 -13.58
N ARG A 66 -0.08 -17.31 -13.26
CA ARG A 66 -1.48 -17.13 -12.87
C ARG A 66 -1.61 -17.21 -11.36
N VAL A 67 -2.30 -16.23 -10.81
CA VAL A 67 -2.54 -16.11 -9.38
C VAL A 67 -4.03 -15.95 -9.15
N THR A 68 -4.61 -16.78 -8.28
CA THR A 68 -5.95 -16.50 -7.74
C THR A 68 -5.83 -15.46 -6.65
N VAL A 69 -6.64 -14.42 -6.70
CA VAL A 69 -6.66 -13.36 -5.69
C VAL A 69 -7.44 -13.87 -4.49
N LEU A 70 -6.81 -13.80 -3.31
CA LEU A 70 -7.41 -14.23 -2.06
C LEU A 70 -8.11 -13.06 -1.36
N ALA A 71 -7.43 -11.92 -1.28
CA ALA A 71 -7.98 -10.69 -0.73
C ALA A 71 -7.28 -9.46 -1.30
N ALA A 72 -8.00 -8.36 -1.47
CA ALA A 72 -7.48 -7.06 -1.88
C ALA A 72 -8.22 -5.93 -1.15
N PRO A 73 -7.54 -5.02 -0.43
CA PRO A 73 -8.20 -3.89 0.21
C PRO A 73 -8.59 -2.79 -0.77
N ILE A 74 -9.50 -1.93 -0.30
CA ILE A 74 -9.77 -0.63 -0.92
C ILE A 74 -8.97 0.44 -0.18
N ASN A 75 -8.04 1.10 -0.88
CA ASN A 75 -7.27 2.24 -0.38
C ASN A 75 -7.86 3.58 -0.87
N PRO A 76 -7.69 4.68 -0.09
CA PRO A 76 -8.06 6.01 -0.58
C PRO A 76 -7.42 6.38 -1.92
N SER A 77 -6.18 5.92 -2.17
CA SER A 77 -5.48 6.13 -3.45
C SER A 77 -6.19 5.47 -4.63
N ASP A 78 -6.80 4.29 -4.45
CA ASP A 78 -7.55 3.61 -5.52
C ASP A 78 -8.75 4.46 -5.93
N LEU A 79 -9.51 4.95 -4.94
CA LEU A 79 -10.69 5.78 -5.16
C LEU A 79 -10.34 7.12 -5.79
N LEU A 80 -9.22 7.74 -5.36
CA LEU A 80 -8.72 8.97 -5.94
C LEU A 80 -8.29 8.78 -7.39
N GLN A 81 -7.65 7.65 -7.72
CA GLN A 81 -7.24 7.36 -9.09
C GLN A 81 -8.44 7.16 -10.01
N ILE A 82 -9.44 6.40 -9.58
CA ILE A 82 -10.70 6.22 -10.33
C ILE A 82 -11.41 7.57 -10.55
N ALA A 83 -11.35 8.46 -9.56
CA ALA A 83 -11.95 9.79 -9.63
C ALA A 83 -11.13 10.84 -10.41
N GLY A 84 -9.94 10.50 -10.92
CA GLY A 84 -9.05 11.44 -11.62
C GLY A 84 -8.37 12.47 -10.72
N ASN A 85 -8.32 12.21 -9.40
CA ASN A 85 -7.76 13.10 -8.39
C ASN A 85 -6.48 12.52 -7.76
N TYR A 86 -5.73 11.71 -8.51
CA TYR A 86 -4.46 11.13 -8.08
C TYR A 86 -3.30 11.68 -8.90
N GLY A 87 -2.07 11.58 -8.38
CA GLY A 87 -0.87 12.11 -9.06
C GLY A 87 -0.44 11.33 -10.31
N VAL A 88 -1.16 10.27 -10.68
CA VAL A 88 -0.92 9.44 -11.87
C VAL A 88 -2.26 9.09 -12.49
N ASP A 89 -2.48 9.55 -13.71
CA ASP A 89 -3.69 9.26 -14.48
C ASP A 89 -3.69 7.81 -14.98
N PRO A 90 -4.82 7.08 -14.86
CA PRO A 90 -4.93 5.76 -15.45
C PRO A 90 -5.07 5.84 -16.97
N VAL A 91 -4.56 4.82 -17.67
CA VAL A 91 -4.84 4.63 -19.10
C VAL A 91 -6.16 3.87 -19.22
N LEU A 92 -7.18 4.51 -19.78
CA LEU A 92 -8.52 3.93 -19.91
C LEU A 92 -8.66 3.07 -21.19
N PRO A 93 -9.44 1.96 -21.16
CA PRO A 93 -10.10 1.38 -19.98
C PRO A 93 -9.09 0.76 -19.00
N ALA A 94 -9.39 0.86 -17.70
CA ALA A 94 -8.49 0.45 -16.62
C ALA A 94 -9.13 -0.55 -15.65
N ARG A 95 -8.28 -1.26 -14.89
CA ARG A 95 -8.66 -2.15 -13.77
C ARG A 95 -8.13 -1.55 -12.46
N PRO A 96 -8.97 -1.42 -11.42
CA PRO A 96 -8.58 -0.81 -10.15
C PRO A 96 -7.94 -1.82 -9.17
N GLY A 97 -7.46 -1.29 -8.05
CA GLY A 97 -6.81 -2.03 -6.98
C GLY A 97 -5.29 -1.95 -7.07
N SER A 98 -4.66 -1.60 -5.95
CA SER A 98 -3.21 -1.38 -5.85
C SER A 98 -2.47 -2.50 -5.13
N GLU A 99 -3.11 -3.15 -4.16
CA GLU A 99 -2.51 -4.19 -3.33
C GLU A 99 -3.44 -5.39 -3.13
N GLY A 100 -2.84 -6.50 -2.68
CA GLY A 100 -3.57 -7.70 -2.27
C GLY A 100 -2.63 -8.85 -1.99
N VAL A 101 -3.22 -10.01 -1.72
CA VAL A 101 -2.51 -11.29 -1.60
C VAL A 101 -3.20 -12.31 -2.49
N GLY A 102 -2.40 -13.20 -3.07
CA GLY A 102 -2.90 -14.26 -3.93
C GLY A 102 -2.13 -15.55 -3.75
N ARG A 103 -2.63 -16.61 -4.38
CA ARG A 103 -1.97 -17.91 -4.46
C ARG A 103 -1.68 -18.26 -5.91
N VAL A 104 -0.43 -18.63 -6.18
CA VAL A 104 -0.01 -19.09 -7.51
C VAL A 104 -0.74 -20.40 -7.84
N ILE A 105 -1.42 -20.44 -8.98
CA ILE A 105 -2.16 -21.63 -9.47
C ILE A 105 -1.59 -22.21 -10.75
N GLU A 106 -0.83 -21.42 -11.53
CA GLU A 106 -0.18 -21.86 -12.77
C GLU A 106 1.10 -21.06 -13.00
N VAL A 107 2.15 -21.69 -13.49
CA VAL A 107 3.42 -21.03 -13.89
C VAL A 107 3.81 -21.48 -15.29
N SER A 108 4.32 -20.56 -16.10
CA SER A 108 4.93 -20.92 -17.38
C SER A 108 6.21 -21.73 -17.18
N PRO A 109 6.60 -22.63 -18.10
CA PRO A 109 7.72 -23.55 -17.92
C PRO A 109 9.09 -22.88 -17.64
N ASP A 110 9.27 -21.63 -18.05
CA ASP A 110 10.51 -20.87 -17.88
C ASP A 110 10.59 -20.10 -16.55
N VAL A 111 9.51 -20.06 -15.76
CA VAL A 111 9.49 -19.41 -14.44
C VAL A 111 10.04 -20.33 -13.36
N GLN A 112 11.18 -19.94 -12.78
CA GLN A 112 11.80 -20.65 -11.65
C GLN A 112 11.60 -19.94 -10.29
N ALA A 113 11.25 -18.65 -10.32
CA ALA A 113 11.19 -17.81 -9.12
C ALA A 113 9.96 -18.06 -8.24
N LEU A 114 8.92 -18.69 -8.79
CA LEU A 114 7.63 -18.93 -8.13
C LEU A 114 7.16 -20.36 -8.37
N LYS A 115 6.36 -20.89 -7.44
CA LYS A 115 5.83 -22.26 -7.50
C LYS A 115 4.32 -22.27 -7.30
N VAL A 116 3.63 -23.21 -7.94
CA VAL A 116 2.21 -23.47 -7.68
C VAL A 116 1.98 -23.73 -6.19
N GLY A 117 0.92 -23.13 -5.65
CA GLY A 117 0.56 -23.17 -4.23
C GLY A 117 1.19 -22.06 -3.38
N GLN A 118 2.23 -21.37 -3.88
CA GLN A 118 2.92 -20.32 -3.13
C GLN A 118 2.02 -19.08 -2.94
N LEU A 119 2.07 -18.49 -1.74
CA LEU A 119 1.46 -17.19 -1.48
C LEU A 119 2.35 -16.06 -2.00
N VAL A 120 1.72 -15.08 -2.62
CA VAL A 120 2.40 -13.91 -3.18
C VAL A 120 1.64 -12.63 -2.82
N LEU A 121 2.38 -11.55 -2.55
CA LEU A 121 1.80 -10.22 -2.50
C LEU A 121 1.59 -9.71 -3.93
N LEU A 122 0.47 -9.03 -4.12
CA LEU A 122 0.08 -8.40 -5.37
C LEU A 122 0.46 -6.92 -5.26
N ALA A 123 1.44 -6.48 -6.03
CA ALA A 123 1.92 -5.09 -6.03
C ALA A 123 1.94 -4.45 -7.43
N SER A 124 1.52 -5.20 -8.46
CA SER A 124 1.44 -4.76 -9.85
C SER A 124 0.13 -4.02 -10.19
N GLY A 125 -0.81 -3.94 -9.24
CA GLY A 125 -2.13 -3.37 -9.42
C GLY A 125 -3.15 -4.32 -10.06
N SER A 126 -4.32 -3.78 -10.43
CA SER A 126 -5.49 -4.51 -10.97
C SER A 126 -6.09 -5.56 -10.01
N THR A 127 -5.88 -5.42 -8.71
CA THR A 127 -6.10 -6.49 -7.73
C THR A 127 -7.57 -6.76 -7.39
N TRP A 128 -8.50 -5.92 -7.85
CA TRP A 128 -9.94 -6.18 -7.69
C TRP A 128 -10.43 -7.14 -8.79
N ALA A 129 -9.94 -8.36 -8.72
CA ALA A 129 -10.22 -9.46 -9.66
C ALA A 129 -10.24 -10.81 -8.93
N GLU A 130 -10.81 -11.84 -9.53
CA GLU A 130 -10.70 -13.23 -9.04
C GLU A 130 -9.33 -13.85 -9.37
N GLU A 131 -8.71 -13.37 -10.45
CA GLU A 131 -7.50 -13.93 -11.03
C GLU A 131 -6.64 -12.83 -11.65
N LEU A 132 -5.32 -12.99 -11.56
CA LEU A 132 -4.33 -12.18 -12.26
C LEU A 132 -3.40 -13.07 -13.08
N VAL A 133 -3.10 -12.63 -14.30
CA VAL A 133 -2.05 -13.21 -15.15
C VAL A 133 -1.07 -12.10 -15.54
N ALA A 134 0.16 -12.22 -15.09
CA ALA A 134 1.21 -11.23 -15.33
C ALA A 134 2.61 -11.87 -15.30
N PRO A 135 3.66 -11.17 -15.77
CA PRO A 135 5.04 -11.62 -15.61
C PRO A 135 5.37 -11.92 -14.13
N ALA A 136 6.17 -12.96 -13.88
CA ALA A 136 6.51 -13.40 -12.52
C ALA A 136 7.06 -12.27 -11.62
N ALA A 137 7.77 -11.29 -12.21
CA ALA A 137 8.32 -10.14 -11.51
C ALA A 137 7.27 -9.19 -10.89
N GLY A 138 5.99 -9.30 -11.29
CA GLY A 138 4.88 -8.53 -10.73
C GLY A 138 4.36 -9.07 -9.38
N PHE A 139 4.80 -10.27 -8.99
CA PHE A 139 4.35 -10.96 -7.78
C PHE A 139 5.51 -11.09 -6.79
N LEU A 140 5.30 -10.63 -5.55
CA LEU A 140 6.34 -10.71 -4.52
C LEU A 140 6.14 -11.99 -3.71
N PRO A 141 7.08 -12.95 -3.74
CA PRO A 141 6.93 -14.19 -2.99
C PRO A 141 6.92 -13.92 -1.48
N LEU A 142 5.94 -14.50 -0.79
CA LEU A 142 5.99 -14.60 0.66
C LEU A 142 6.88 -15.78 1.07
N PRO A 143 7.55 -15.70 2.24
CA PRO A 143 8.23 -16.85 2.81
C PRO A 143 7.22 -17.98 3.08
N ASP A 144 7.73 -19.20 3.27
CA ASP A 144 6.89 -20.28 3.77
C ASP A 144 6.50 -19.98 5.22
N LEU A 145 5.23 -19.61 5.42
CA LEU A 145 4.65 -19.29 6.73
C LEU A 145 3.99 -20.52 7.37
N GLY A 146 4.06 -21.69 6.73
CA GLY A 146 3.27 -22.85 7.11
C GLY A 146 1.76 -22.64 6.94
N PRO A 147 0.92 -23.47 7.60
CA PRO A 147 -0.52 -23.26 7.63
C PRO A 147 -0.86 -21.97 8.38
N ILE A 148 -1.50 -21.02 7.71
CA ILE A 148 -1.98 -19.75 8.29
C ILE A 148 -3.49 -19.63 8.12
N GLY A 149 -4.15 -18.98 9.07
CA GLY A 149 -5.59 -18.73 9.04
C GLY A 149 -5.99 -17.65 8.02
N ALA A 150 -7.27 -17.62 7.68
CA ALA A 150 -7.85 -16.61 6.79
C ALA A 150 -7.63 -15.18 7.30
N ASP A 151 -7.65 -14.99 8.62
CA ASP A 151 -7.36 -13.72 9.27
C ASP A 151 -5.95 -13.21 8.95
N VAL A 152 -4.94 -14.09 9.00
CA VAL A 152 -3.55 -13.73 8.65
C VAL A 152 -3.41 -13.44 7.15
N ILE A 153 -4.09 -14.22 6.29
CA ILE A 153 -4.11 -13.97 4.84
C ILE A 153 -4.66 -12.56 4.56
N GLU A 154 -5.77 -12.18 5.17
CA GLU A 154 -6.35 -10.85 4.99
C GLU A 154 -5.46 -9.73 5.51
N GLN A 155 -4.71 -9.95 6.60
CA GLN A 155 -3.70 -8.97 7.04
C GLN A 155 -2.55 -8.84 6.02
N LEU A 156 -2.07 -9.95 5.46
CA LEU A 156 -1.05 -9.94 4.42
C LEU A 156 -1.50 -9.22 3.14
N ALA A 157 -2.80 -9.25 2.82
CA ALA A 157 -3.37 -8.50 1.70
C ALA A 157 -3.21 -6.96 1.82
N MET A 158 -3.01 -6.46 3.04
CA MET A 158 -2.89 -5.03 3.35
C MET A 158 -1.44 -4.58 3.58
N SER A 159 -0.47 -5.41 3.21
CA SER A 159 0.93 -5.26 3.63
C SER A 159 1.79 -4.39 2.72
N THR A 160 1.40 -4.15 1.46
CA THR A 160 2.28 -3.47 0.49
C THR A 160 2.11 -1.96 0.48
N VAL A 161 1.02 -1.43 1.06
CA VAL A 161 0.74 0.01 1.11
C VAL A 161 0.89 0.59 2.51
N ASN A 162 -0.04 0.29 3.42
CA ASN A 162 -0.19 1.05 4.66
C ASN A 162 0.94 0.82 5.68
N PRO A 163 1.33 -0.41 6.04
CA PRO A 163 2.40 -0.64 7.01
C PRO A 163 3.77 -0.26 6.43
N LEU A 164 3.97 -0.44 5.12
CA LEU A 164 5.18 0.01 4.43
C LEU A 164 5.30 1.55 4.44
N THR A 165 4.19 2.26 4.21
CA THR A 165 4.13 3.73 4.35
C THR A 165 4.49 4.16 5.76
N ALA A 166 3.91 3.54 6.78
CA ALA A 166 4.20 3.85 8.18
C ALA A 166 5.69 3.61 8.52
N LEU A 167 6.23 2.45 8.14
CA LEU A 167 7.64 2.10 8.34
C LEU A 167 8.57 3.14 7.70
N LEU A 168 8.39 3.41 6.41
CA LEU A 168 9.28 4.28 5.67
C LEU A 168 9.25 5.73 6.17
N MET A 169 8.08 6.24 6.57
CA MET A 169 7.99 7.57 7.19
C MET A 169 8.74 7.64 8.53
N LEU A 170 8.69 6.57 9.33
CA LEU A 170 9.39 6.50 10.61
C LEU A 170 10.91 6.36 10.47
N THR A 171 11.42 5.87 9.32
CA THR A 171 12.86 5.57 9.16
C THR A 171 13.59 6.47 8.16
N SER A 172 12.90 7.18 7.27
CA SER A 172 13.56 7.81 6.10
C SER A 172 13.90 9.29 6.28
N TYR A 173 13.41 9.94 7.33
CA TYR A 173 13.44 11.41 7.44
C TYR A 173 14.12 11.95 8.69
N THR A 174 14.03 11.23 9.80
CA THR A 174 14.61 11.63 11.08
C THR A 174 14.88 10.36 11.87
N ASP A 175 16.09 10.25 12.44
CA ASP A 175 16.43 9.17 13.35
C ASP A 175 15.74 9.43 14.69
N VAL A 176 14.57 8.82 14.87
CA VAL A 176 13.78 8.95 16.11
C VAL A 176 14.30 7.94 17.12
N ALA A 177 14.92 8.42 18.18
CA ALA A 177 15.44 7.58 19.26
C ALA A 177 14.33 7.13 20.23
N GLU A 178 14.60 6.04 20.95
CA GLU A 178 13.75 5.57 22.04
C GLU A 178 13.44 6.70 23.04
N GLY A 179 12.17 6.81 23.45
CA GLY A 179 11.67 7.81 24.37
C GLY A 179 11.39 9.19 23.77
N GLN A 180 11.79 9.46 22.51
CA GLN A 180 11.44 10.69 21.80
C GLN A 180 9.99 10.69 21.34
N TRP A 181 9.45 11.88 21.10
CA TRP A 181 8.06 12.08 20.73
C TRP A 181 7.88 12.35 19.24
N ILE A 182 6.89 11.69 18.65
CA ILE A 182 6.33 12.02 17.34
C ILE A 182 4.88 12.45 17.48
N ALA A 183 4.37 13.21 16.52
CA ALA A 183 2.96 13.56 16.40
C ALA A 183 2.40 13.05 15.07
N GLN A 184 1.12 12.68 15.02
CA GLN A 184 0.47 12.34 13.76
C GLN A 184 -0.99 12.75 13.74
N SER A 185 -1.47 13.25 12.60
CA SER A 185 -2.90 13.45 12.36
C SER A 185 -3.55 12.22 11.72
N ALA A 186 -4.88 12.21 11.73
CA ALA A 186 -5.68 11.08 11.25
C ALA A 186 -5.24 9.74 11.86
N ALA A 187 -4.97 9.73 13.17
CA ALA A 187 -4.34 8.60 13.85
C ALA A 187 -5.18 7.29 13.82
N ASN A 188 -6.50 7.39 13.63
CA ASN A 188 -7.39 6.23 13.45
C ASN A 188 -7.31 5.61 12.03
N SER A 189 -6.68 6.29 11.07
CA SER A 189 -6.44 5.70 9.75
C SER A 189 -5.60 4.42 9.85
N ALA A 190 -5.67 3.56 8.82
CA ALA A 190 -4.85 2.34 8.79
C ALA A 190 -3.35 2.63 8.91
N VAL A 191 -2.84 3.66 8.19
CA VAL A 191 -1.45 4.10 8.34
C VAL A 191 -1.17 4.54 9.77
N GLY A 192 -2.04 5.36 10.37
CA GLY A 192 -1.85 5.85 11.74
C GLY A 192 -1.83 4.74 12.79
N GLY A 193 -2.67 3.72 12.63
CA GLY A 193 -2.65 2.51 13.44
C GLY A 193 -1.33 1.73 13.33
N TYR A 194 -0.75 1.64 12.13
CA TYR A 194 0.57 1.02 11.95
C TYR A 194 1.71 1.88 12.52
N VAL A 195 1.64 3.22 12.40
CA VAL A 195 2.61 4.12 13.03
C VAL A 195 2.63 3.91 14.54
N ILE A 196 1.47 3.81 15.20
CA ILE A 196 1.37 3.55 16.64
C ILE A 196 2.07 2.24 17.01
N GLN A 197 1.74 1.15 16.30
CA GLN A 197 2.26 -0.18 16.61
C GLN A 197 3.78 -0.26 16.37
N LEU A 198 4.28 0.33 15.28
CA LEU A 198 5.72 0.39 14.97
C LEU A 198 6.48 1.29 15.96
N ALA A 199 5.92 2.44 16.31
CA ALA A 199 6.52 3.34 17.30
C ALA A 199 6.65 2.65 18.66
N LYS A 200 5.59 1.96 19.12
CA LYS A 200 5.60 1.19 20.37
C LYS A 200 6.69 0.13 20.39
N GLN A 201 6.90 -0.61 19.30
CA GLN A 201 7.99 -1.61 19.22
C GLN A 201 9.38 -0.99 19.36
N ARG A 202 9.54 0.28 18.99
CA ARG A 202 10.80 1.03 19.04
C ARG A 202 10.92 1.91 20.29
N GLY A 203 9.96 1.82 21.21
CA GLY A 203 9.88 2.69 22.39
C GLY A 203 9.74 4.18 22.06
N ILE A 204 9.27 4.52 20.87
CA ILE A 204 8.97 5.89 20.43
C ILE A 204 7.60 6.28 20.99
N LYS A 205 7.51 7.48 21.56
CA LYS A 205 6.27 8.01 22.13
C LYS A 205 5.45 8.74 21.07
N THR A 206 4.13 8.63 21.15
CA THR A 206 3.21 9.11 20.10
C THR A 206 2.15 10.06 20.64
N VAL A 207 2.00 11.21 19.99
CA VAL A 207 0.81 12.05 20.09
C VAL A 207 -0.07 11.81 18.86
N ASN A 208 -1.29 11.36 19.11
CA ASN A 208 -2.19 10.82 18.10
C ASN A 208 -3.41 11.72 17.96
N ILE A 209 -3.44 12.51 16.89
CA ILE A 209 -4.45 13.52 16.66
C ILE A 209 -5.61 12.91 15.86
N VAL A 210 -6.82 13.06 16.39
CA VAL A 210 -8.07 12.61 15.76
C VAL A 210 -9.04 13.78 15.61
N ARG A 211 -10.06 13.60 14.77
CA ARG A 211 -11.06 14.64 14.49
C ARG A 211 -12.31 14.60 15.38
N ARG A 212 -12.45 13.57 16.21
CA ARG A 212 -13.64 13.35 17.06
C ARG A 212 -13.30 12.52 18.29
N GLU A 213 -14.13 12.67 19.31
CA GLU A 213 -14.09 11.87 20.54
C GLU A 213 -14.47 10.39 20.28
N GLY A 214 -14.26 9.57 21.31
CA GLY A 214 -14.59 8.14 21.30
C GLY A 214 -13.60 7.25 20.55
N LEU A 215 -12.40 7.75 20.25
CA LEU A 215 -11.32 6.97 19.60
C LEU A 215 -10.13 6.70 20.52
N ALA A 216 -10.09 7.34 21.71
CA ALA A 216 -8.94 7.24 22.59
C ALA A 216 -8.71 5.81 23.07
N GLU A 217 -9.75 5.13 23.57
CA GLU A 217 -9.62 3.76 24.09
C GLU A 217 -9.04 2.79 23.05
N ASP A 218 -9.58 2.80 21.82
CA ASP A 218 -9.09 1.96 20.72
C ASP A 218 -7.63 2.26 20.37
N LEU A 219 -7.25 3.54 20.24
CA LEU A 219 -5.88 3.91 19.91
C LEU A 219 -4.89 3.56 21.03
N MET A 220 -5.29 3.75 22.29
CA MET A 220 -4.48 3.35 23.45
C MET A 220 -4.30 1.82 23.48
N ALA A 221 -5.34 1.05 23.15
CA ALA A 221 -5.25 -0.41 23.04
C ALA A 221 -4.24 -0.87 21.95
N ARG A 222 -4.08 -0.08 20.88
CA ARG A 222 -3.06 -0.29 19.84
C ARG A 222 -1.66 0.14 20.26
N GLY A 223 -1.52 0.89 21.35
CA GLY A 223 -0.24 1.34 21.88
C GLY A 223 0.04 2.84 21.81
N ALA A 224 -0.97 3.68 21.58
CA ALA A 224 -0.81 5.12 21.64
C ALA A 224 -0.41 5.57 23.07
N ASP A 225 0.34 6.66 23.18
CA ASP A 225 0.68 7.27 24.47
C ASP A 225 -0.29 8.42 24.81
N VAL A 226 -0.55 9.28 23.83
CA VAL A 226 -1.43 10.44 23.96
C VAL A 226 -2.38 10.46 22.77
N VAL A 227 -3.65 10.75 23.03
CA VAL A 227 -4.69 10.99 22.01
C VAL A 227 -5.29 12.37 22.22
N LEU A 228 -5.29 13.21 21.19
CA LEU A 228 -5.83 14.57 21.22
C LEU A 228 -6.84 14.81 20.10
N ILE A 229 -7.79 15.71 20.34
CA ILE A 229 -8.69 16.21 19.30
C ILE A 229 -8.01 17.37 18.57
N ASP A 230 -8.05 17.35 17.24
CA ASP A 230 -7.56 18.47 16.44
C ASP A 230 -8.39 19.75 16.69
N GLY A 231 -7.71 20.88 16.87
CA GLY A 231 -8.36 22.16 17.16
C GLY A 231 -7.36 23.31 17.21
N PRO A 232 -7.81 24.58 17.28
CA PRO A 232 -6.94 25.75 17.17
C PRO A 232 -5.76 25.78 18.15
N ASN A 233 -5.90 25.17 19.33
CA ASN A 233 -4.86 25.15 20.37
C ASN A 233 -3.96 23.91 20.34
N LEU A 234 -4.03 23.10 19.27
CA LEU A 234 -3.37 21.79 19.21
C LEU A 234 -1.88 21.82 19.60
N ALA A 235 -1.13 22.83 19.15
CA ALA A 235 0.28 23.00 19.51
C ALA A 235 0.50 23.10 21.04
N ALA A 236 -0.33 23.88 21.73
CA ALA A 236 -0.27 24.05 23.18
C ALA A 236 -0.73 22.78 23.91
N ASP A 237 -1.75 22.10 23.38
CA ASP A 237 -2.26 20.84 23.94
C ASP A 237 -1.21 19.72 23.83
N ILE A 238 -0.50 19.64 22.69
CA ILE A 238 0.65 18.75 22.51
C ILE A 238 1.74 19.07 23.54
N ALA A 239 2.17 20.33 23.65
CA ALA A 239 3.21 20.73 24.60
C ALA A 239 2.84 20.39 26.05
N LYS A 240 1.57 20.60 26.43
CA LYS A 240 1.06 20.20 27.76
C LYS A 240 1.11 18.69 27.96
N ALA A 241 0.66 17.92 26.98
CA ALA A 241 0.58 16.46 27.08
C ALA A 241 1.96 15.79 27.11
N THR A 242 2.97 16.37 26.45
CA THR A 242 4.34 15.84 26.43
C THR A 242 5.24 16.43 27.53
N GLY A 243 4.72 17.33 28.38
CA GLY A 243 5.54 18.03 29.37
C GLY A 243 6.61 18.93 28.75
N ASN A 244 6.30 19.55 27.61
CA ASN A 244 7.18 20.33 26.74
C ASN A 244 8.36 19.53 26.13
N ALA A 245 8.27 18.20 26.11
CA ALA A 245 9.23 17.42 25.34
C ALA A 245 9.08 17.72 23.84
N PRO A 246 10.19 17.85 23.09
CA PRO A 246 10.15 18.25 21.69
C PRO A 246 9.55 17.15 20.82
N ILE A 247 8.67 17.55 19.89
CA ILE A 247 8.22 16.68 18.79
C ILE A 247 9.29 16.72 17.69
N VAL A 248 9.92 15.58 17.41
CA VAL A 248 11.01 15.49 16.43
C VAL A 248 10.52 15.14 15.02
N LEU A 249 9.37 14.48 14.93
CA LEU A 249 8.74 14.07 13.67
C LEU A 249 7.22 14.26 13.79
N ALA A 250 6.62 14.88 12.78
CA ALA A 250 5.18 14.98 12.62
C ALA A 250 4.76 14.35 11.28
N LEU A 251 3.64 13.61 11.27
CA LEU A 251 3.11 12.91 10.09
C LEU A 251 1.69 13.39 9.78
N ASP A 252 1.42 13.77 8.54
CA ASP A 252 0.12 14.37 8.18
C ASP A 252 -0.39 13.95 6.79
N PRO A 253 -1.55 13.25 6.72
CA PRO A 253 -2.27 13.07 5.47
C PRO A 253 -3.43 14.05 5.29
N VAL A 254 -3.64 15.01 6.20
CA VAL A 254 -4.85 15.85 6.22
C VAL A 254 -4.68 17.12 5.38
N GLY A 255 -3.55 17.81 5.50
CA GLY A 255 -3.33 19.13 4.93
C GLY A 255 -4.07 20.24 5.69
N GLY A 256 -4.26 21.38 5.03
CA GLY A 256 -5.00 22.51 5.59
C GLY A 256 -4.45 23.02 6.92
N ASP A 257 -5.35 23.41 7.83
CA ASP A 257 -4.98 23.98 9.14
C ASP A 257 -4.30 22.96 10.06
N THR A 258 -4.65 21.68 9.96
CA THR A 258 -4.04 20.61 10.76
C THR A 258 -2.54 20.52 10.50
N TYR A 259 -2.13 20.64 9.23
CA TYR A 259 -0.72 20.66 8.84
C TYR A 259 0.03 21.85 9.46
N GLY A 260 -0.57 23.05 9.41
CA GLY A 260 0.01 24.24 10.04
C GLY A 260 0.17 24.08 11.56
N ARG A 261 -0.87 23.56 12.23
CA ARG A 261 -0.84 23.29 13.67
C ARG A 261 0.20 22.24 14.07
N LEU A 262 0.43 21.23 13.24
CA LEU A 262 1.48 20.24 13.46
C LEU A 262 2.88 20.82 13.25
N ALA A 263 3.08 21.65 12.22
CA ALA A 263 4.32 22.42 12.06
C ALA A 263 4.56 23.29 13.30
N ASP A 264 3.47 23.86 13.82
CA ASP A 264 3.44 24.60 15.07
C ASP A 264 3.60 23.75 16.35
N SER A 265 3.82 22.46 16.25
CA SER A 265 4.12 21.62 17.42
C SER A 265 5.57 21.12 17.45
N LEU A 266 6.30 21.31 16.35
CA LEU A 266 7.65 20.79 16.20
C LEU A 266 8.65 21.50 17.10
N GLY A 267 9.55 20.69 17.65
CA GLY A 267 10.78 21.15 18.30
C GLY A 267 11.81 21.66 17.28
N TYR A 268 12.94 22.14 17.77
CA TYR A 268 14.05 22.59 16.93
C TYR A 268 14.54 21.46 16.00
N SER A 269 14.78 21.79 14.73
CA SER A 269 15.13 20.87 13.64
C SER A 269 14.13 19.73 13.38
N GLY A 270 12.89 19.86 13.89
CA GLY A 270 11.84 18.85 13.69
C GLY A 270 11.39 18.76 12.23
N THR A 271 10.94 17.57 11.83
CA THR A 271 10.47 17.32 10.46
C THR A 271 8.96 17.09 10.43
N LEU A 272 8.24 17.76 9.53
CA LEU A 272 6.85 17.44 9.19
C LEU A 272 6.82 16.76 7.82
N VAL A 273 6.28 15.55 7.78
CA VAL A 273 6.12 14.73 6.57
C VAL A 273 4.65 14.68 6.19
N THR A 274 4.31 15.22 5.00
CA THR A 274 2.99 15.01 4.40
C THR A 274 2.98 13.79 3.48
N PHE A 275 1.90 13.01 3.53
CA PHE A 275 1.70 11.84 2.67
C PHE A 275 0.27 11.76 2.10
N GLY A 276 -0.47 12.86 2.17
CA GLY A 276 -1.84 12.96 1.69
C GLY A 276 -2.43 14.36 1.89
N VAL A 277 -3.61 14.59 1.30
CA VAL A 277 -4.35 15.85 1.38
C VAL A 277 -5.84 15.59 1.56
N LEU A 278 -6.23 14.86 2.60
CA LEU A 278 -7.61 14.45 2.85
C LEU A 278 -8.59 15.63 2.97
N SER A 279 -8.12 16.82 3.37
CA SER A 279 -8.96 18.03 3.42
C SER A 279 -9.21 18.67 2.06
N GLY A 280 -8.40 18.35 1.04
CA GLY A 280 -8.40 19.05 -0.25
C GLY A 280 -7.93 20.50 -0.19
N LYS A 281 -7.40 20.96 0.96
CA LYS A 281 -7.03 22.36 1.18
C LYS A 281 -5.50 22.55 1.25
N PRO A 282 -4.97 23.65 0.69
CA PRO A 282 -3.59 24.04 0.92
C PRO A 282 -3.36 24.38 2.40
N ALA A 283 -2.14 24.18 2.89
CA ALA A 283 -1.75 24.57 4.24
C ALA A 283 -1.15 25.98 4.26
N THR A 284 -1.35 26.70 5.38
CA THR A 284 -0.66 27.97 5.67
C THR A 284 0.35 27.75 6.79
N LEU A 285 1.52 28.40 6.70
CA LEU A 285 2.63 28.22 7.63
C LEU A 285 3.16 29.57 8.14
N ASP A 286 3.53 29.61 9.42
CA ASP A 286 4.30 30.72 9.99
C ASP A 286 5.79 30.59 9.63
N THR A 287 6.26 31.44 8.73
CA THR A 287 7.66 31.44 8.27
C THR A 287 8.64 31.90 9.35
N ARG A 288 8.22 32.74 10.30
CA ARG A 288 9.10 33.12 11.43
C ARG A 288 9.41 31.92 12.29
N ARG A 289 8.41 31.07 12.50
CA ARG A 289 8.59 29.83 13.24
C ARG A 289 9.41 28.82 12.46
N LEU A 290 9.15 28.67 11.16
CA LEU A 290 9.95 27.82 10.28
C LEU A 290 11.45 28.16 10.39
N ILE A 291 11.79 29.45 10.33
CA ILE A 291 13.16 29.95 10.47
C ILE A 291 13.68 29.75 11.91
N GLY A 292 12.88 30.14 12.92
CA GLY A 292 13.29 30.12 14.32
C GLY A 292 13.57 28.72 14.86
N ASN A 293 12.85 27.71 14.37
CA ASN A 293 12.97 26.32 14.81
C ASN A 293 13.67 25.40 13.80
N ASP A 294 14.23 25.91 12.69
CA ASP A 294 14.85 25.07 11.64
C ASP A 294 13.93 23.92 11.16
N ILE A 295 12.62 24.19 11.03
CA ILE A 295 11.64 23.14 10.71
C ILE A 295 11.87 22.65 9.27
N ARG A 296 11.79 21.33 9.08
CA ARG A 296 11.91 20.67 7.77
C ARG A 296 10.56 20.19 7.29
N LEU A 297 10.21 20.50 6.05
CA LEU A 297 8.97 20.07 5.43
C LEU A 297 9.28 19.07 4.33
N ARG A 298 8.64 17.91 4.34
CA ARG A 298 8.91 16.81 3.41
C ARG A 298 7.61 16.21 2.88
N GLY A 299 7.66 15.73 1.64
CA GLY A 299 6.62 14.85 1.08
C GLY A 299 7.09 13.40 1.10
N PHE A 300 6.15 12.49 1.37
CA PHE A 300 6.32 11.05 1.17
C PHE A 300 5.29 10.55 0.16
N TRP A 301 5.76 9.80 -0.84
CA TRP A 301 4.88 9.14 -1.81
C TRP A 301 5.37 7.74 -2.08
N LEU A 302 4.62 6.75 -1.59
CA LEU A 302 4.98 5.33 -1.69
C LEU A 302 5.18 4.88 -3.14
N TYR A 303 4.32 5.34 -4.06
CA TYR A 303 4.47 5.06 -5.49
C TYR A 303 5.85 5.48 -6.00
N LYS A 304 6.33 6.68 -5.61
CA LYS A 304 7.65 7.16 -6.02
C LYS A 304 8.76 6.35 -5.38
N TRP A 305 8.60 5.97 -4.11
CA TRP A 305 9.54 5.07 -3.44
C TRP A 305 9.68 3.74 -4.18
N PHE A 306 8.59 3.11 -4.63
CA PHE A 306 8.69 1.88 -5.43
C PHE A 306 9.45 2.05 -6.74
N GLN A 307 9.39 3.24 -7.37
CA GLN A 307 10.15 3.53 -8.60
C GLN A 307 11.64 3.71 -8.36
N THR A 308 12.03 4.29 -7.22
CA THR A 308 13.43 4.69 -6.95
C THR A 308 14.17 3.72 -6.05
N ALA A 309 13.47 2.96 -5.21
CA ALA A 309 14.07 2.00 -4.30
C ALA A 309 14.68 0.82 -5.06
N THR A 310 15.89 0.48 -4.65
CA THR A 310 16.59 -0.74 -5.06
C THR A 310 15.84 -1.98 -4.60
N MET A 311 16.15 -3.13 -5.20
CA MET A 311 15.58 -4.41 -4.76
C MET A 311 15.94 -4.71 -3.30
N GLN A 312 17.16 -4.36 -2.88
CA GLN A 312 17.62 -4.57 -1.51
C GLN A 312 16.82 -3.75 -0.50
N GLU A 313 16.53 -2.48 -0.79
CA GLU A 313 15.69 -1.64 0.07
C GLU A 313 14.26 -2.18 0.17
N LYS A 314 13.71 -2.66 -0.95
CA LYS A 314 12.38 -3.32 -0.95
C LYS A 314 12.39 -4.56 -0.08
N GLN A 315 13.37 -5.44 -0.27
CA GLN A 315 13.54 -6.66 0.52
C GLN A 315 13.71 -6.35 2.01
N ALA A 316 14.50 -5.35 2.38
CA ALA A 316 14.69 -4.94 3.76
C ALA A 316 13.36 -4.48 4.39
N ALA A 317 12.62 -3.61 3.70
CA ALA A 317 11.37 -3.08 4.22
C ALA A 317 10.27 -4.16 4.36
N PHE A 318 10.13 -5.04 3.37
CA PHE A 318 9.21 -6.19 3.48
C PHE A 318 9.67 -7.21 4.53
N GLY A 319 10.99 -7.42 4.66
CA GLY A 319 11.58 -8.30 5.65
C GLY A 319 11.33 -7.84 7.09
N GLU A 320 11.10 -6.55 7.32
CA GLU A 320 10.67 -6.01 8.61
C GLU A 320 9.16 -6.17 8.83
N VAL A 321 8.35 -5.81 7.84
CA VAL A 321 6.89 -5.73 8.00
C VAL A 321 6.22 -7.11 7.99
N ILE A 322 6.58 -7.99 7.06
CA ILE A 322 5.86 -9.26 6.84
C ILE A 322 5.90 -10.17 8.07
N PRO A 323 7.04 -10.40 8.75
CA PRO A 323 7.07 -11.22 9.95
C PRO A 323 6.17 -10.67 11.07
N LEU A 324 6.12 -9.34 11.22
CA LEU A 324 5.30 -8.69 12.23
C LEU A 324 3.81 -8.78 11.92
N ILE A 325 3.43 -8.79 10.64
CA ILE A 325 2.05 -9.05 10.24
C ILE A 325 1.69 -10.52 10.47
N ALA A 326 2.56 -11.43 10.02
CA ALA A 326 2.32 -12.88 10.12
C ALA A 326 2.16 -13.36 11.57
N ASN A 327 2.88 -12.75 12.52
CA ASN A 327 2.77 -13.09 13.94
C ASN A 327 1.71 -12.25 14.71
N GLY A 328 0.98 -11.37 14.01
CA GLY A 328 -0.09 -10.55 14.58
C GLY A 328 0.35 -9.33 15.39
N THR A 329 1.66 -9.01 15.41
CA THR A 329 2.17 -7.79 16.08
C THR A 329 1.76 -6.52 15.35
N LEU A 330 1.76 -6.54 14.02
CA LEU A 330 1.16 -5.51 13.18
C LEU A 330 -0.16 -6.00 12.61
N LYS A 331 -1.24 -5.29 12.93
CA LYS A 331 -2.56 -5.58 12.37
C LYS A 331 -3.38 -4.32 12.17
N ALA A 332 -4.31 -4.40 11.23
CA ALA A 332 -5.37 -3.44 11.04
C ALA A 332 -6.73 -4.12 11.21
N ASP A 333 -7.71 -3.38 11.72
CA ASP A 333 -9.08 -3.87 11.79
C ASP A 333 -9.64 -4.02 10.37
N ILE A 334 -10.53 -4.98 10.20
CA ILE A 334 -11.28 -5.20 8.97
C ILE A 334 -12.73 -4.87 9.27
N ASP A 335 -13.24 -3.86 8.59
CA ASP A 335 -14.60 -3.37 8.75
C ASP A 335 -15.60 -4.30 8.06
N SER A 336 -15.29 -4.69 6.82
CA SER A 336 -16.21 -5.42 5.95
C SER A 336 -15.47 -6.16 4.85
N ARG A 337 -16.10 -7.23 4.35
CA ARG A 337 -15.64 -8.09 3.25
C ARG A 337 -16.74 -8.16 2.22
N PHE A 338 -16.39 -7.92 0.97
CA PHE A 338 -17.30 -7.94 -0.18
C PHE A 338 -16.72 -8.82 -1.28
N THR A 339 -17.59 -9.45 -2.06
CA THR A 339 -17.19 -10.14 -3.29
C THR A 339 -16.95 -9.13 -4.43
N ILE A 340 -16.47 -9.61 -5.58
CA ILE A 340 -16.32 -8.77 -6.78
C ILE A 340 -17.67 -8.21 -7.25
N ASP A 341 -18.75 -8.98 -7.09
CA ASP A 341 -20.10 -8.58 -7.49
C ASP A 341 -20.65 -7.39 -6.69
N GLU A 342 -20.14 -7.20 -5.47
CA GLU A 342 -20.58 -6.17 -4.51
C GLU A 342 -19.66 -4.93 -4.52
N ILE A 343 -18.95 -4.69 -5.63
CA ILE A 343 -17.93 -3.64 -5.67
C ILE A 343 -18.51 -2.24 -5.39
N LYS A 344 -19.75 -1.97 -5.81
CA LYS A 344 -20.39 -0.66 -5.62
C LYS A 344 -20.69 -0.40 -4.15
N GLU A 345 -21.15 -1.43 -3.44
CA GLU A 345 -21.37 -1.44 -1.99
C GLU A 345 -20.03 -1.27 -1.26
N ALA A 346 -19.01 -2.00 -1.69
CA ALA A 346 -17.67 -1.95 -1.09
C ALA A 346 -17.06 -0.55 -1.17
N VAL A 347 -17.07 0.08 -2.35
CA VAL A 347 -16.51 1.44 -2.50
C VAL A 347 -17.37 2.48 -1.78
N SER A 348 -18.69 2.30 -1.72
CA SER A 348 -19.57 3.18 -0.93
C SER A 348 -19.24 3.08 0.55
N ARG A 349 -19.16 1.86 1.10
CA ARG A 349 -18.77 1.61 2.50
C ARG A 349 -17.39 2.17 2.84
N SER A 350 -16.44 2.10 1.91
CA SER A 350 -15.08 2.61 2.12
C SER A 350 -15.02 4.14 2.32
N LYS A 351 -15.98 4.88 1.74
CA LYS A 351 -16.11 6.34 1.85
C LYS A 351 -16.92 6.80 3.06
N GLU A 352 -17.76 5.93 3.61
CA GLU A 352 -18.62 6.26 4.75
C GLU A 352 -17.82 6.60 6.01
N GLY A 353 -18.33 7.59 6.76
CA GLY A 353 -17.84 7.90 8.09
C GLY A 353 -18.24 6.82 9.10
N GLY A 354 -17.47 6.70 10.19
CA GLY A 354 -17.82 5.81 11.31
C GLY A 354 -17.41 4.35 11.12
N ARG A 355 -16.82 3.98 9.99
CA ARG A 355 -16.19 2.66 9.81
C ARG A 355 -15.07 2.39 10.81
N ASN A 356 -14.90 1.13 11.18
CA ASN A 356 -13.78 0.68 12.00
C ASN A 356 -12.94 -0.33 11.22
N GLY A 357 -11.88 0.14 10.57
CA GLY A 357 -10.99 -0.70 9.79
C GLY A 357 -11.15 -0.61 8.28
N LYS A 358 -10.56 -1.60 7.60
CA LYS A 358 -10.41 -1.68 6.15
C LYS A 358 -11.58 -2.44 5.50
N VAL A 359 -11.98 -1.97 4.32
CA VAL A 359 -12.91 -2.69 3.45
C VAL A 359 -12.08 -3.57 2.52
N LEU A 360 -12.40 -4.85 2.46
CA LEU A 360 -11.73 -5.83 1.62
C LEU A 360 -12.65 -6.34 0.52
N ILE A 361 -12.07 -6.57 -0.65
CA ILE A 361 -12.59 -7.44 -1.68
C ILE A 361 -12.01 -8.84 -1.44
N VAL A 362 -12.88 -9.81 -1.24
CA VAL A 362 -12.57 -11.22 -0.99
C VAL A 362 -13.32 -12.02 -2.05
N PRO A 363 -12.68 -12.33 -3.21
CA PRO A 363 -13.40 -12.89 -4.35
C PRO A 363 -14.03 -14.25 -4.07
N LYS A 364 -13.44 -15.05 -3.17
CA LYS A 364 -13.95 -16.34 -2.71
C LYS A 364 -13.70 -16.48 -1.20
N PRO A 365 -14.56 -17.21 -0.46
CA PRO A 365 -14.28 -17.56 0.94
C PRO A 365 -12.90 -18.24 1.07
N LEU A 366 -12.13 -17.82 2.07
CA LEU A 366 -10.74 -18.26 2.32
C LEU A 366 -10.63 -19.58 3.07
#